data_AF-A0A0F8X1B0-F1
#
_entry.id   AF-A0A0F8X1B0-F1
#
_cell.length_a   1.000
_cell.length_b   1.000
_cell.length_c   1.000
_cell.angle_alpha   90.00
_cell.angle_beta   90.00
_cell.angle_gamma   90.00
#
_symmetry.space_group_name_H-M   'P 1'
#
loop_
_entity.id
_entity.type
_entity.pdbx_description
1 polymer ?
#
loop_
_entity_poly.entity_id
_entity_poly.type
_entity_poly.pdbx_seq_one_letter_code
_entity_poly.pdbx_strand_id
1 'polypeptide(L)'
;MKRLTLLLLLAVVGCGVARFRQQSIDIAGSLRDQSTALMAQATEPFSDHSDSVAALRARLSAQLVIEDAREDNSESATQWRLLTDPRGALLGGFLSRWEAQGTLGQFFIDAARTQVVAAFRIIIETERAKR
;
A
#
# COMPACT_ATOMS: atom_id res chain seq x y z
N MET A 1 31.48 26.87 -49.57
CA MET A 1 31.34 26.89 -48.09
C MET A 1 29.89 26.62 -47.73
N LYS A 2 29.51 25.37 -47.42
CA LYS A 2 28.15 25.03 -46.96
C LYS A 2 28.25 24.62 -45.50
N ARG A 3 27.75 25.47 -44.59
CA ARG A 3 27.69 25.18 -43.16
C ARG A 3 26.58 24.16 -42.94
N LEU A 4 26.96 22.92 -42.65
CA LEU A 4 26.04 21.85 -42.29
C LEU A 4 25.65 22.06 -40.81
N THR A 5 24.50 22.69 -40.56
CA THR A 5 24.00 22.88 -39.19
C THR A 5 23.33 21.58 -38.74
N LEU A 6 24.04 20.77 -37.96
CA LEU A 6 23.53 19.57 -37.33
C LEU A 6 22.63 19.96 -36.15
N LEU A 7 21.30 19.87 -36.32
CA LEU A 7 20.35 19.97 -35.21
C LEU A 7 20.40 18.66 -34.40
N LEU A 8 21.02 18.73 -33.22
CA LEU A 8 21.05 17.65 -32.24
C LEU A 8 19.69 17.62 -31.52
N LEU A 9 18.77 16.73 -31.95
CA LEU A 9 17.56 16.40 -31.18
C LEU A 9 17.97 15.61 -29.92
N LEU A 10 18.11 16.30 -28.79
CA LEU A 10 18.09 15.65 -27.48
C LEU A 10 16.66 15.16 -27.21
N ALA A 11 16.38 13.90 -27.53
CA ALA A 11 15.21 13.22 -26.99
C ALA A 11 15.47 12.95 -25.50
N VAL A 12 14.99 13.85 -24.63
CA VAL A 12 14.93 13.58 -23.19
C VAL A 12 13.85 12.51 -23.02
N VAL A 13 14.28 11.25 -22.91
CA VAL A 13 13.41 10.18 -22.39
C VAL A 13 13.23 10.48 -20.91
N GLY A 14 12.20 11.26 -20.58
CA GLY A 14 11.79 11.44 -19.20
C GLY A 14 11.20 10.13 -18.71
N CYS A 15 11.76 9.53 -17.66
CA CYS A 15 11.01 8.57 -16.86
C CYS A 15 9.75 9.29 -16.38
N GLY A 16 8.59 8.86 -16.88
CA GLY A 16 7.32 9.34 -16.36
C GLY A 16 7.22 8.93 -14.89
N VAL A 17 6.73 9.85 -14.07
CA VAL A 17 6.33 9.58 -12.70
C VAL A 17 4.85 9.89 -12.66
N ALA A 18 4.05 8.97 -12.09
CA ALA A 18 2.62 9.20 -11.93
C ALA A 18 2.34 10.57 -11.30
N ARG A 19 1.31 11.25 -11.80
CA ARG A 19 0.90 12.57 -11.25
C ARG A 19 0.38 12.42 -9.83
N PHE A 20 0.70 13.40 -8.99
CA PHE A 20 0.23 13.48 -7.61
C PHE A 20 -1.31 13.43 -7.50
N ARG A 21 -1.82 12.71 -6.48
CA ARG A 21 -3.22 12.70 -6.06
C ARG A 21 -3.35 12.75 -4.54
N GLN A 22 -3.94 13.83 -4.03
CA GLN A 22 -4.32 13.94 -2.61
C GLN A 22 -5.23 12.79 -2.16
N GLN A 23 -6.14 12.34 -3.03
CA GLN A 23 -7.04 11.22 -2.73
C GLN A 23 -6.30 9.93 -2.33
N SER A 24 -5.15 9.63 -2.95
CA SER A 24 -4.36 8.43 -2.62
C SER A 24 -3.76 8.53 -1.20
N ILE A 25 -3.40 9.73 -0.75
CA ILE A 25 -2.96 9.98 0.64
C ILE A 25 -4.13 9.77 1.61
N ASP A 26 -5.30 10.33 1.29
CA ASP A 26 -6.47 10.26 2.17
C ASP A 26 -6.96 8.81 2.33
N ILE A 27 -6.99 8.05 1.23
CA ILE A 27 -7.34 6.63 1.25
C ILE A 27 -6.29 5.82 2.02
N ALA A 28 -5.00 6.06 1.81
CA ALA A 28 -3.94 5.38 2.55
C ALA A 28 -4.02 5.66 4.06
N GLY A 29 -4.30 6.91 4.47
CA GLY A 29 -4.54 7.27 5.86
C GLY A 29 -5.76 6.56 6.45
N SER A 30 -6.88 6.56 5.72
CA SER A 30 -8.11 5.87 6.13
C SER A 30 -7.92 4.36 6.30
N LEU A 31 -7.21 3.71 5.36
CA LEU A 31 -6.90 2.28 5.42
C LEU A 31 -5.92 1.95 6.53
N ARG A 32 -4.92 2.81 6.80
CA ARG A 32 -4.02 2.67 7.95
C ARG A 32 -4.81 2.65 9.25
N ASP A 33 -5.69 3.62 9.44
CA ASP A 33 -6.43 3.77 10.70
C ASP A 33 -7.35 2.57 10.93
N GLN A 34 -8.10 2.15 9.91
CA GLN A 34 -8.91 0.93 9.97
C GLN A 34 -8.08 -0.33 10.23
N SER A 35 -6.96 -0.49 9.53
CA SER A 35 -6.09 -1.66 9.71
C SER A 35 -5.60 -1.73 11.14
N THR A 36 -5.07 -0.63 11.67
CA THR A 36 -4.51 -0.62 13.03
C THR A 36 -5.59 -0.78 14.12
N ALA A 37 -6.80 -0.29 13.89
CA ALA A 37 -7.93 -0.50 14.79
C ALA A 37 -8.35 -1.97 14.81
N LEU A 38 -8.46 -2.61 13.65
CA LEU A 38 -8.84 -4.02 13.52
C LEU A 38 -7.75 -4.94 14.06
N MET A 39 -6.46 -4.65 13.78
CA MET A 39 -5.33 -5.41 14.34
C MET A 39 -5.33 -5.41 15.87
N ALA A 40 -5.78 -4.31 16.50
CA ALA A 40 -5.86 -4.22 17.95
C ALA A 40 -6.90 -5.19 18.57
N GLN A 41 -7.86 -5.67 17.77
CA GLN A 41 -8.85 -6.64 18.21
C GLN A 41 -8.37 -8.10 18.08
N ALA A 42 -7.15 -8.34 17.56
CA ALA A 42 -6.73 -9.70 17.23
C ALA A 42 -6.40 -10.59 18.44
N THR A 43 -6.52 -10.08 19.66
CA THR A 43 -6.60 -10.90 20.88
C THR A 43 -7.93 -11.64 21.00
N GLU A 44 -8.95 -11.18 20.27
CA GLU A 44 -10.28 -11.77 20.19
C GLU A 44 -10.37 -12.79 19.03
N PRO A 45 -11.33 -13.73 19.08
CA PRO A 45 -11.53 -14.72 18.03
C PRO A 45 -11.75 -14.08 16.66
N PHE A 46 -11.03 -14.57 15.65
CA PHE A 46 -11.18 -14.12 14.27
C PHE A 46 -12.62 -14.24 13.76
N SER A 47 -13.34 -15.28 14.19
CA SER A 47 -14.75 -15.49 13.83
C SER A 47 -15.60 -14.24 14.06
N ASP A 48 -15.34 -13.54 15.16
CA ASP A 48 -16.12 -12.39 15.63
C ASP A 48 -15.85 -11.14 14.78
N HIS A 49 -14.74 -11.15 14.02
CA HIS A 49 -14.27 -10.05 13.19
C HIS A 49 -14.14 -10.39 11.70
N SER A 50 -14.55 -11.59 11.31
CA SER A 50 -14.36 -12.13 9.95
C SER A 50 -14.95 -11.22 8.86
N ASP A 51 -16.13 -10.66 9.09
CA ASP A 51 -16.78 -9.69 8.19
C ASP A 51 -15.98 -8.38 8.08
N SER A 52 -15.47 -7.86 9.20
CA SER A 52 -14.62 -6.65 9.23
C SER A 52 -13.31 -6.88 8.48
N VAL A 53 -12.71 -8.07 8.61
CA VAL A 53 -11.51 -8.46 7.86
C VAL A 53 -11.81 -8.56 6.37
N ALA A 54 -12.93 -9.18 5.98
CA ALA A 54 -13.35 -9.28 4.59
C ALA A 54 -13.58 -7.88 3.96
N ALA A 55 -14.25 -6.98 4.69
CA ALA A 55 -14.46 -5.60 4.27
C ALA A 55 -13.14 -4.83 4.09
N LEU A 56 -12.19 -4.98 5.02
CA LEU A 56 -10.86 -4.37 4.90
C LEU A 56 -10.11 -4.92 3.69
N ARG A 57 -10.08 -6.25 3.49
CA ARG A 57 -9.46 -6.90 2.32
C ARG A 57 -10.04 -6.38 1.01
N ALA A 58 -11.37 -6.22 0.93
CA ALA A 58 -12.02 -5.71 -0.27
C ALA A 58 -11.58 -4.27 -0.59
N ARG A 59 -11.50 -3.38 0.42
CA ARG A 59 -11.04 -2.01 0.24
C ARG A 59 -9.56 -1.93 -0.16
N LEU A 60 -8.71 -2.76 0.44
CA LEU A 60 -7.29 -2.86 0.08
C LEU A 60 -7.11 -3.32 -1.36
N SER A 61 -7.85 -4.35 -1.77
CA SER A 61 -7.83 -4.88 -3.14
C SER A 61 -8.30 -3.83 -4.15
N ALA A 62 -9.39 -3.13 -3.86
CA ALA A 62 -9.88 -2.04 -4.70
C ALA A 62 -8.83 -0.93 -4.87
N GLN A 63 -8.16 -0.54 -3.79
CA GLN A 63 -7.10 0.48 -3.86
C GLN A 63 -5.89 0.00 -4.66
N LEU A 64 -5.45 -1.25 -4.48
CA LEU A 64 -4.38 -1.83 -5.28
C LEU A 64 -4.71 -1.80 -6.77
N VAL A 65 -5.93 -2.20 -7.16
CA VAL A 65 -6.38 -2.15 -8.56
C VAL A 65 -6.36 -0.72 -9.11
N ILE A 66 -6.83 0.25 -8.34
CA ILE A 66 -6.80 1.66 -8.74
C ILE A 66 -5.36 2.12 -8.97
N GLU A 67 -4.44 1.80 -8.07
CA GLU A 67 -3.05 2.23 -8.13
C GLU A 67 -2.27 1.52 -9.25
N ASP A 68 -2.53 0.24 -9.49
CA ASP A 68 -1.93 -0.55 -10.58
C ASP A 68 -2.37 -0.05 -11.96
N ALA A 69 -3.60 0.47 -12.07
CA ALA A 69 -4.13 1.04 -13.32
C ALA A 69 -3.62 2.46 -13.63
N ARG A 70 -2.86 3.10 -12.74
CA ARG A 70 -2.33 4.46 -12.97
C ARG A 70 -1.08 4.38 -13.86
N GLU A 71 -1.04 5.21 -14.91
CA GLU A 71 0.14 5.41 -15.74
C GLU A 71 1.36 5.82 -14.88
N ASP A 72 2.51 5.20 -15.16
CA ASP A 72 3.79 5.45 -14.49
C ASP A 72 3.77 5.30 -12.96
N ASN A 73 2.95 4.39 -12.44
CA ASN A 73 2.69 4.22 -10.99
C ASN A 73 3.11 2.86 -10.42
N SER A 74 3.96 2.11 -11.12
CA SER A 74 4.35 0.74 -10.75
C SER A 74 5.00 0.63 -9.37
N GLU A 75 5.66 1.69 -8.90
CA GLU A 75 6.24 1.76 -7.56
C GLU A 75 5.14 1.69 -6.48
N SER A 76 4.15 2.58 -6.54
CA SER A 76 3.04 2.57 -5.58
C SER A 76 2.24 1.27 -5.66
N ALA A 77 2.00 0.74 -6.86
CA ALA A 77 1.33 -0.55 -7.03
C ALA A 77 2.11 -1.70 -6.35
N THR A 78 3.44 -1.71 -6.48
CA THR A 78 4.31 -2.67 -5.79
C THR A 78 4.21 -2.55 -4.27
N GLN A 79 4.23 -1.33 -3.73
CA GLN A 79 4.12 -1.08 -2.29
C GLN A 79 2.77 -1.58 -1.73
N TRP A 80 1.67 -1.31 -2.44
CA TRP A 80 0.35 -1.84 -2.08
C TRP A 80 0.33 -3.37 -2.13
N ARG A 81 0.93 -3.98 -3.15
CA ARG A 81 1.00 -5.44 -3.28
C ARG A 81 1.77 -6.09 -2.13
N LEU A 82 2.90 -5.50 -1.73
CA LEU A 82 3.69 -5.95 -0.57
C LEU A 82 2.92 -5.82 0.74
N LEU A 83 2.20 -4.70 0.92
CA LEU A 83 1.36 -4.48 2.10
C LEU A 83 0.26 -5.55 2.22
N THR A 84 -0.36 -5.92 1.09
CA THR A 84 -1.54 -6.79 1.06
C THR A 84 -1.23 -8.28 0.84
N ASP A 85 0.02 -8.67 0.61
CA ASP A 85 0.38 -10.06 0.33
C ASP A 85 0.02 -10.97 1.53
N PRO A 86 -0.90 -11.95 1.38
CA PRO A 86 -1.27 -12.87 2.45
C PRO A 86 -0.12 -13.77 2.92
N ARG A 87 0.95 -13.89 2.13
CA ARG A 87 2.17 -14.63 2.48
C ARG A 87 3.30 -13.72 2.97
N GLY A 88 3.08 -12.41 2.96
CA GLY A 88 4.07 -11.41 3.37
C GLY A 88 4.18 -11.27 4.90
N ALA A 89 5.03 -10.34 5.34
CA ALA A 89 5.22 -10.03 6.76
C ALA A 89 4.44 -8.79 7.24
N LEU A 90 3.68 -8.15 6.34
CA LEU A 90 2.91 -6.93 6.62
C LEU A 90 1.43 -7.26 6.89
N LEU A 91 0.51 -6.39 6.47
CA LEU A 91 -0.91 -6.47 6.81
C LEU A 91 -1.56 -7.74 6.25
N GLY A 92 -1.29 -8.11 5.00
CA GLY A 92 -1.83 -9.32 4.41
C GLY A 92 -1.51 -10.57 5.23
N GLY A 93 -0.22 -10.78 5.53
CA GLY A 93 0.24 -11.90 6.35
C GLY A 93 -0.23 -11.86 7.80
N PHE A 94 -0.37 -10.66 8.38
CA PHE A 94 -0.99 -10.52 9.70
C PHE A 94 -2.43 -11.05 9.70
N LEU A 95 -3.26 -10.61 8.74
CA LEU A 95 -4.66 -11.02 8.64
C LEU A 95 -4.79 -12.52 8.38
N SER A 96 -3.94 -13.08 7.50
CA SER A 96 -3.91 -14.52 7.23
C SER A 96 -3.46 -15.33 8.44
N ARG A 97 -2.52 -14.81 9.25
CA ARG A 97 -2.12 -15.47 10.49
C ARG A 97 -3.25 -15.46 11.52
N TRP A 98 -3.93 -14.34 11.68
CA TRP A 98 -5.06 -14.24 12.61
C TRP A 98 -6.20 -15.20 12.21
N GLU A 99 -6.53 -15.25 10.92
CA GLU A 99 -7.49 -16.19 10.35
C GLU A 99 -7.12 -17.65 10.64
N ALA A 100 -5.84 -18.01 10.49
CA ALA A 100 -5.37 -19.38 10.72
C ALA A 100 -5.27 -19.76 12.21
N GLN A 101 -4.92 -18.81 13.10
CA GLN A 101 -4.67 -19.06 14.52
C GLN A 101 -5.87 -18.77 15.42
N GLY A 102 -6.90 -18.08 14.90
CA GLY A 102 -8.07 -17.65 15.65
C GLY A 102 -7.82 -16.45 16.54
N THR A 103 -6.72 -16.43 17.30
CA THR A 103 -6.29 -15.29 18.13
C THR A 103 -4.78 -15.10 18.02
N LEU A 104 -4.29 -13.92 18.38
CA LEU A 104 -2.87 -13.57 18.38
C LEU A 104 -2.47 -12.98 19.73
N GLY A 105 -1.19 -13.15 20.10
CA GLY A 105 -0.65 -12.57 21.33
C GLY A 105 -0.41 -11.06 21.20
N GLN A 106 -0.69 -10.30 22.27
CA GLN A 106 -0.58 -8.84 22.31
C GLN A 106 0.79 -8.32 21.83
N PHE A 107 1.89 -8.94 22.28
CA PHE A 107 3.24 -8.54 21.88
C PHE A 107 3.46 -8.65 20.36
N PHE A 108 2.95 -9.71 19.74
CA PHE A 108 3.03 -9.88 18.29
C PHE A 108 2.19 -8.82 17.57
N ILE A 109 0.98 -8.55 18.08
CA ILE A 109 0.08 -7.54 17.54
C ILE A 109 0.75 -6.16 17.52
N ASP A 110 1.34 -5.74 18.63
CA ASP A 110 1.97 -4.42 18.74
C ASP A 110 3.16 -4.28 17.78
N ALA A 111 4.03 -5.30 17.72
CA ALA A 111 5.17 -5.31 16.81
C ALA A 111 4.73 -5.27 15.33
N ALA A 112 3.70 -6.04 14.97
CA ALA A 112 3.16 -6.05 13.61
C ALA A 112 2.49 -4.71 13.26
N ARG A 113 1.74 -4.10 14.19
CA ARG A 113 1.08 -2.79 13.98
C ARG A 113 2.11 -1.70 13.68
N THR A 114 3.25 -1.67 14.38
CA THR A 114 4.33 -0.72 14.08
C THR A 114 4.83 -0.86 12.65
N GLN A 115 5.02 -2.08 12.16
CA GLN A 115 5.48 -2.34 10.80
C GLN A 115 4.43 -1.93 9.75
N VAL A 116 3.16 -2.24 10.00
CA VAL A 116 2.05 -1.85 9.11
C VAL A 116 1.92 -0.32 9.02
N VAL A 117 2.00 0.40 10.15
CA VAL A 117 1.99 1.87 10.17
C VAL A 117 3.16 2.43 9.36
N ALA A 118 4.37 1.87 9.51
CA ALA A 118 5.53 2.29 8.76
C ALA A 118 5.36 2.05 7.25
N ALA A 119 4.78 0.92 6.84
CA ALA A 119 4.48 0.62 5.43
C ALA A 119 3.49 1.61 4.82
N PHE A 120 2.39 1.94 5.51
CA PHE A 120 1.45 2.97 5.06
C PHE A 120 2.11 4.35 4.96
N ARG A 121 3.00 4.70 5.90
CA ARG A 121 3.76 5.96 5.82
C ARG A 121 4.62 6.00 4.56
N ILE A 122 5.31 4.90 4.21
CA ILE A 122 6.12 4.83 2.99
C ILE A 122 5.23 5.05 1.74
N ILE A 123 4.06 4.42 1.68
CA ILE A 123 3.09 4.63 0.57
C ILE A 123 2.69 6.10 0.46
N ILE A 124 2.35 6.75 1.59
CA ILE A 124 1.96 8.16 1.63
C ILE A 124 3.10 9.06 1.17
N GLU A 125 4.31 8.87 1.69
CA GLU A 125 5.46 9.70 1.32
C GLU A 125 5.87 9.50 -0.15
N THR A 126 5.68 8.30 -0.69
CA THR A 126 5.87 8.02 -2.12
C THR A 126 4.89 8.81 -2.98
N GLU A 127 3.62 8.90 -2.57
CA GLU A 127 2.64 9.75 -3.27
C GLU A 127 3.00 11.24 -3.14
N ARG A 128 3.43 11.71 -1.96
CA ARG A 128 3.86 13.10 -1.76
C ARG A 128 5.06 13.52 -2.61
N ALA A 129 5.92 12.58 -2.97
CA ALA A 129 7.08 12.84 -3.82
C ALA A 129 6.72 13.07 -5.30
N LYS A 130 5.48 12.77 -5.72
CA LYS A 130 4.98 12.98 -7.07
C LYS A 130 4.69 14.46 -7.34
N ARG A 131 4.68 14.84 -8.62
CA ARG A 131 4.46 16.23 -9.09
C ARG A 131 3.14 16.41 -9.83
#